data_AF-A0A1G9I6Z4-F1
#
_entry.id   AF-A0A1G9I6Z4-F1
#
_cell.length_a   1.000
_cell.length_b   1.000
_cell.length_c   1.000
_cell.angle_alpha   90.00
_cell.angle_beta   90.00
_cell.angle_gamma   90.00
#
_symmetry.space_group_name_H-M   'P 1'
#
loop_
_entity.id
_entity.type
_entity.pdbx_description
1 polymer ?
#
loop_
_entity_poly.entity_id
_entity_poly.type
_entity_poly.pdbx_seq_one_letter_code
_entity_poly.pdbx_strand_id
1 'polypeptide(L)'
;MTKPRIFIGSSREQLVTAHAVNQYLNNTYAFTTLWDNSVPPGDYVLPALYKVFNDYDYGIFIFSKDDILNIRGEAFKTTRDNVLFEFGMFLGVNGLNNAFILCPDDYSSSGGRIPSDLFGLTLATFDSKRPKNELIDAVSSSCQTILSKIQEEIEQKKSESNALISGDRTYDIITYEGELLARIVEILSSAQKKVVFVLTKDERHFLFDTIISVLYARIRGVEIQVHYYPITENYKTSYSIELFRQLGCNVKEYEEGIEPENVIYLGDPELNDFSRLIIKQQRYSRKNILGYFYKGVSHSHIIHSIYEKIEDIKEIDAYTPKIVEIGEGKLAEIMNEVPLYLQNNCKFSMEKVLVSETYPLSTNLIREHKINQIDLLNKLYSKFDFELYQLTAIVLKNGEQHLIVPPVLEVHDNKYIIAEGHTRLFLQQSNNEGVWCIVIRGMKTAPISPTTTWSKVEIAPMGAIRNFKPNQDYMSRLRKIEKYLHKGHWYEEIKKFK
;
A
#
# COMPACT_ATOMS: atom_id res chain seq x y z
N MET A 1 -11.84 -23.97 19.50
CA MET A 1 -11.40 -22.64 19.96
C MET A 1 -10.24 -22.84 20.92
N THR A 2 -9.16 -22.08 20.78
CA THR A 2 -8.09 -22.02 21.78
C THR A 2 -8.64 -21.32 23.03
N LYS A 3 -8.38 -21.87 24.22
CA LYS A 3 -8.77 -21.23 25.49
C LYS A 3 -7.87 -20.02 25.74
N PRO A 4 -8.41 -18.91 26.26
CA PRO A 4 -7.61 -17.71 26.53
C PRO A 4 -6.54 -18.00 27.58
N ARG A 5 -5.37 -17.39 27.42
CA ARG A 5 -4.27 -17.43 28.39
C ARG A 5 -4.41 -16.22 29.32
N ILE A 6 -4.57 -16.48 30.62
CA ILE A 6 -4.85 -15.44 31.62
C ILE A 6 -3.71 -15.37 32.63
N PHE A 7 -3.09 -14.20 32.71
CA PHE A 7 -2.13 -13.87 33.75
C PHE A 7 -2.85 -13.49 35.04
N ILE A 8 -2.39 -13.97 36.19
CA ILE A 8 -2.94 -13.59 37.50
C ILE A 8 -1.84 -12.93 38.33
N GLY A 9 -1.97 -11.63 38.57
CA GLY A 9 -1.10 -10.81 39.41
C GLY A 9 -1.69 -10.61 40.80
N SER A 10 -0.88 -10.81 41.85
CA SER A 10 -1.32 -10.61 43.23
C SER A 10 -0.15 -10.35 44.17
N SER A 11 -0.42 -9.77 45.34
CA SER A 11 0.55 -9.69 46.42
C SER A 11 0.74 -11.08 47.08
N ARG A 12 1.82 -11.24 47.85
CA ARG A 12 2.06 -12.50 48.59
C ARG A 12 0.94 -12.77 49.61
N GLU A 13 0.39 -11.70 50.16
CA GLU A 13 -0.71 -11.69 51.12
C GLU A 13 -2.03 -12.19 50.50
N GLN A 14 -2.18 -12.05 49.17
CA GLN A 14 -3.37 -12.45 48.41
C GLN A 14 -3.21 -13.73 47.59
N LEU A 15 -2.15 -14.51 47.81
CA LEU A 15 -1.94 -15.77 47.11
C LEU A 15 -3.14 -16.73 47.23
N VAL A 16 -3.80 -16.76 48.39
CA VAL A 16 -4.98 -17.63 48.60
C VAL A 16 -6.14 -17.22 47.68
N THR A 17 -6.37 -15.92 47.51
CA THR A 17 -7.37 -15.38 46.57
C THR A 17 -6.97 -15.67 45.12
N ALA A 18 -5.69 -15.51 44.78
CA ALA A 18 -5.15 -15.82 43.46
C ALA A 18 -5.31 -17.30 43.12
N HIS A 19 -5.05 -18.20 44.07
CA HIS A 19 -5.29 -19.64 43.93
C HIS A 19 -6.77 -19.95 43.72
N ALA A 20 -7.69 -19.26 44.41
CA ALA A 20 -9.13 -19.44 44.22
C ALA A 20 -9.57 -19.03 42.79
N VAL A 21 -9.07 -17.89 42.29
CA VAL A 21 -9.31 -17.44 40.90
C VAL A 21 -8.76 -18.44 39.90
N ASN A 22 -7.51 -18.89 40.10
CA ASN A 22 -6.88 -19.91 39.28
C ASN A 22 -7.68 -21.22 39.30
N GLN A 23 -8.09 -21.70 40.46
CA GLN A 23 -8.86 -22.94 40.58
C GLN A 23 -10.23 -22.86 39.91
N TYR A 24 -10.89 -21.70 39.96
CA TYR A 24 -12.17 -21.50 39.30
C TYR A 24 -12.05 -21.46 37.77
N LEU A 25 -11.03 -20.77 37.25
CA LEU A 25 -10.88 -20.50 35.81
C LEU A 25 -10.12 -21.59 35.04
N ASN A 26 -9.12 -22.20 35.67
CA ASN A 26 -8.17 -23.08 34.97
C ASN A 26 -8.85 -24.36 34.44
N ASN A 27 -8.31 -24.89 33.34
CA ASN A 27 -8.76 -26.10 32.63
C ASN A 27 -10.16 -26.05 32.03
N THR A 28 -11.16 -25.42 32.66
CA THR A 28 -12.52 -25.37 32.13
C THR A 28 -12.70 -24.17 31.21
N TYR A 29 -12.25 -22.98 31.63
CA TYR A 29 -12.56 -21.71 30.96
C TYR A 29 -11.35 -21.04 30.32
N ALA A 30 -10.17 -21.17 30.93
CA ALA A 30 -8.94 -20.53 30.49
C ALA A 30 -7.69 -21.36 30.83
N PHE A 31 -6.54 -21.00 30.27
CA PHE A 31 -5.23 -21.41 30.76
C PHE A 31 -4.68 -20.29 31.64
N THR A 32 -4.77 -20.45 32.95
CA THR A 32 -4.31 -19.44 33.90
C THR A 32 -2.88 -19.71 34.36
N THR A 33 -2.12 -18.65 34.61
CA THR A 33 -0.82 -18.74 35.27
C THR A 33 -0.74 -17.73 36.40
N LEU A 34 -0.40 -18.24 37.59
CA LEU A 34 -0.13 -17.42 38.76
C LEU A 34 1.29 -16.90 38.69
N TRP A 35 1.46 -15.60 38.83
CA TRP A 35 2.79 -15.00 38.88
C TRP A 35 3.41 -15.24 40.26
N ASP A 36 4.56 -15.89 40.29
CA ASP A 36 5.29 -16.23 41.51
C ASP A 36 6.52 -15.32 41.74
N ASN A 37 6.71 -14.28 40.91
CA ASN A 37 7.88 -13.40 40.90
C ASN A 37 9.22 -14.12 40.66
N SER A 38 9.23 -15.33 40.09
CA SER A 38 10.48 -16.03 39.78
C SER A 38 11.04 -15.57 38.43
N VAL A 39 12.07 -14.73 38.48
CA VAL A 39 12.89 -14.37 37.32
C VAL A 39 14.22 -15.14 37.43
N PRO A 40 14.75 -15.73 36.33
CA PRO A 40 16.03 -16.42 36.36
C PRO A 40 17.16 -15.54 36.93
N PRO A 41 18.10 -16.10 37.71
CA PRO A 41 19.25 -15.35 38.20
C PRO A 41 20.07 -14.76 37.05
N GLY A 42 20.31 -13.44 37.08
CA GLY A 42 21.08 -12.72 36.06
C GLY A 42 20.25 -11.85 35.10
N ASP A 43 18.92 -11.98 35.11
CA ASP A 43 18.02 -11.13 34.32
C ASP A 43 17.45 -9.95 35.12
N TYR A 44 17.18 -8.85 34.42
CA TYR A 44 16.43 -7.71 34.97
C TYR A 44 14.93 -8.03 34.98
N VAL A 45 14.26 -7.77 36.10
CA VAL A 45 12.83 -8.07 36.33
C VAL A 45 11.92 -7.39 35.30
N LEU A 46 12.22 -6.15 34.91
CA LEU A 46 11.39 -5.38 33.99
C LEU A 46 11.38 -5.94 32.54
N PRO A 47 12.52 -6.18 31.87
CA PRO A 47 12.53 -6.85 30.57
C PRO A 47 11.92 -8.26 30.59
N ALA A 48 12.09 -9.00 31.69
CA ALA A 48 11.52 -10.33 31.84
C ALA A 48 9.99 -10.28 31.91
N LEU A 49 9.42 -9.39 32.72
CA LEU A 49 7.98 -9.16 32.81
C LEU A 49 7.37 -8.73 31.47
N TYR A 50 8.04 -7.84 30.73
CA TYR A 50 7.58 -7.42 29.41
C TYR A 50 7.49 -8.59 28.42
N LYS A 51 8.49 -9.49 28.40
CA LYS A 51 8.46 -10.70 27.57
C LYS A 51 7.33 -11.63 27.98
N VAL A 52 7.17 -11.85 29.29
CA VAL A 52 6.11 -12.72 29.85
C VAL A 52 4.72 -12.20 29.51
N PHE A 53 4.48 -10.88 29.56
CA PHE A 53 3.15 -10.31 29.27
C PHE A 53 2.69 -10.47 27.83
N ASN A 54 3.60 -10.62 26.86
CA ASN A 54 3.25 -10.92 25.47
C ASN A 54 2.68 -12.35 25.29
N ASP A 55 2.88 -13.24 26.26
CA ASP A 55 2.39 -14.62 26.18
C ASP A 55 0.96 -14.80 26.73
N TYR A 56 0.29 -13.72 27.17
CA TYR A 56 -1.04 -13.76 27.75
C TYR A 56 -2.02 -12.85 27.03
N ASP A 57 -3.24 -13.35 26.83
CA ASP A 57 -4.31 -12.61 26.16
C ASP A 57 -5.00 -11.62 27.12
N TYR A 58 -5.09 -11.98 28.41
CA TYR A 58 -5.77 -11.20 29.44
C TYR A 58 -5.03 -11.25 30.77
N GLY A 59 -5.26 -10.25 31.63
CA GLY A 59 -4.68 -10.17 32.97
C GLY A 59 -5.73 -9.90 34.04
N ILE A 60 -5.67 -10.61 35.16
CA ILE A 60 -6.49 -10.37 36.36
C ILE A 60 -5.54 -9.97 37.49
N PHE A 61 -5.73 -8.76 38.02
CA PHE A 61 -4.88 -8.20 39.07
C PHE A 61 -5.67 -8.04 40.36
N ILE A 62 -5.21 -8.68 41.42
CA ILE A 62 -5.90 -8.70 42.72
C ILE A 62 -5.48 -7.49 43.53
N PHE A 63 -6.41 -6.55 43.67
CA PHE A 63 -6.23 -5.33 44.44
C PHE A 63 -6.70 -5.54 45.86
N SER A 64 -5.85 -5.15 46.80
CA SER A 64 -5.92 -5.53 48.20
C SER A 64 -5.28 -4.43 49.06
N LYS A 65 -5.72 -4.27 50.30
CA LYS A 65 -5.28 -3.17 51.18
C LYS A 65 -3.97 -3.56 51.92
N ASP A 66 -2.95 -3.99 51.17
CA ASP A 66 -1.73 -4.58 51.74
C ASP A 66 -0.72 -3.54 52.21
N ASP A 67 -0.71 -2.34 51.59
CA ASP A 67 0.25 -1.28 51.89
C ASP A 67 -0.42 0.02 52.34
N ILE A 68 0.36 0.88 53.01
CA ILE A 68 -0.02 2.23 53.43
C ILE A 68 0.74 3.25 52.58
N LEU A 69 0.00 4.16 51.95
CA LEU A 69 0.53 5.25 51.14
C LEU A 69 0.27 6.59 51.82
N ASN A 70 1.33 7.37 52.04
CA ASN A 70 1.23 8.73 52.58
C ASN A 70 1.25 9.75 51.44
N ILE A 71 0.13 10.44 51.21
CA ILE A 71 0.02 11.50 50.19
C ILE A 71 -0.29 12.81 50.91
N ARG A 72 0.60 13.80 50.77
CA ARG A 72 0.40 15.16 51.29
C ARG A 72 0.02 15.18 52.79
N GLY A 73 0.59 14.26 53.57
CA GLY A 73 0.35 14.15 55.02
C GLY A 73 -0.83 13.26 55.42
N GLU A 74 -1.60 12.73 54.47
CA GLU A 74 -2.72 11.81 54.74
C GLU A 74 -2.33 10.36 54.41
N ALA A 75 -2.66 9.44 55.32
CA ALA A 75 -2.40 8.01 55.16
C ALA A 75 -3.60 7.31 54.50
N PHE A 76 -3.35 6.58 53.42
CA PHE A 76 -4.33 5.79 52.69
C PHE A 76 -3.92 4.31 52.66
N LYS A 77 -4.88 3.39 52.67
CA LYS A 77 -4.59 1.99 52.36
C LYS A 77 -4.60 1.81 50.85
N THR A 78 -3.70 1.02 50.30
CA THR A 78 -3.62 0.80 48.85
C THR A 78 -3.11 -0.59 48.50
N THR A 79 -3.23 -0.91 47.22
CA THR A 79 -2.65 -2.12 46.63
C THR A 79 -1.14 -1.99 46.58
N ARG A 80 -0.47 -3.12 46.80
CA ARG A 80 0.99 -3.20 46.75
C ARG A 80 1.54 -2.58 45.48
N ASP A 81 2.56 -1.77 45.63
CA ASP A 81 3.18 -1.01 44.54
C ASP A 81 3.55 -1.88 43.32
N ASN A 82 4.12 -3.07 43.56
CA ASN A 82 4.47 -4.02 42.51
C ASN A 82 3.25 -4.51 41.73
N VAL A 83 2.12 -4.79 42.40
CA VAL A 83 0.91 -5.28 41.74
C VAL A 83 0.28 -4.15 40.91
N LEU A 84 0.29 -2.92 41.43
CA LEU A 84 -0.15 -1.75 40.69
C LEU A 84 0.75 -1.48 39.47
N PHE A 85 2.05 -1.65 39.62
CA PHE A 85 3.04 -1.49 38.56
C PHE A 85 2.91 -2.58 37.48
N GLU A 86 2.76 -3.84 37.87
CA GLU A 86 2.49 -4.98 36.96
C GLU A 86 1.18 -4.75 36.18
N PHE A 87 0.12 -4.27 36.83
CA PHE A 87 -1.13 -3.88 36.18
C PHE A 87 -0.89 -2.77 35.14
N GLY A 88 -0.20 -1.69 35.51
CA GLY A 88 0.13 -0.60 34.59
C GLY A 88 0.98 -1.04 33.40
N MET A 89 1.95 -1.92 33.62
CA MET A 89 2.73 -2.52 32.53
C MET A 89 1.89 -3.42 31.63
N PHE A 90 1.03 -4.26 32.20
CA PHE A 90 0.16 -5.14 31.43
C PHE A 90 -0.83 -4.34 30.58
N LEU A 91 -1.37 -3.24 31.12
CA LEU A 91 -2.16 -2.27 30.37
C LEU A 91 -1.39 -1.70 29.17
N GLY A 92 -0.10 -1.37 29.37
CA GLY A 92 0.76 -0.84 28.30
C GLY A 92 1.06 -1.86 27.20
N VAL A 93 1.19 -3.15 27.55
CA VAL A 93 1.49 -4.23 26.59
C VAL A 93 0.23 -4.70 25.87
N ASN A 94 -0.83 -4.99 26.63
CA ASN A 94 -2.02 -5.70 26.15
C ASN A 94 -3.25 -4.79 26.00
N GLY A 95 -3.18 -3.52 26.42
CA GLY A 95 -4.28 -2.57 26.31
C GLY A 95 -5.33 -2.67 27.41
N LEU A 96 -6.16 -1.63 27.50
CA LEU A 96 -7.13 -1.43 28.59
C LEU A 96 -8.22 -2.52 28.65
N ASN A 97 -8.70 -2.98 27.49
CA ASN A 97 -9.81 -3.94 27.42
C ASN A 97 -9.41 -5.36 27.84
N ASN A 98 -8.11 -5.63 28.00
CA ASN A 98 -7.59 -6.96 28.28
C ASN A 98 -7.10 -7.11 29.74
N ALA A 99 -7.23 -6.07 30.58
CA ALA A 99 -6.80 -6.09 31.97
C ALA A 99 -7.97 -5.84 32.92
N PHE A 100 -8.11 -6.70 33.92
CA PHE A 100 -9.19 -6.66 34.91
C PHE A 100 -8.62 -6.48 36.31
N ILE A 101 -9.27 -5.64 37.11
CA ILE A 101 -9.00 -5.52 38.54
C ILE A 101 -10.04 -6.33 39.29
N LEU A 102 -9.59 -7.19 40.20
CA LEU A 102 -10.43 -7.91 41.15
C LEU A 102 -10.11 -7.43 42.57
N CYS A 103 -11.10 -6.94 43.32
CA CYS A 103 -10.89 -6.46 44.68
C CYS A 103 -12.03 -6.88 45.63
N PRO A 104 -11.86 -6.75 46.95
CA PRO A 104 -12.97 -6.83 47.90
C PRO A 104 -14.11 -5.87 47.54
N ASP A 105 -15.37 -6.29 47.73
CA ASP A 105 -16.56 -5.44 47.59
C ASP A 105 -16.54 -4.19 48.49
N ASP A 106 -15.84 -4.28 49.62
CA ASP A 106 -15.61 -3.18 50.55
C ASP A 106 -14.40 -2.30 50.21
N TYR A 107 -13.65 -2.56 49.13
CA TYR A 107 -12.32 -1.98 48.92
C TYR A 107 -12.33 -0.45 49.03
N SER A 108 -13.16 0.25 48.25
CA SER A 108 -13.25 1.72 48.28
C SER A 108 -13.92 2.25 49.55
N SER A 109 -14.97 1.58 50.05
CA SER A 109 -15.74 2.03 51.23
C SER A 109 -14.99 1.86 52.55
N SER A 110 -13.97 1.00 52.58
CA SER A 110 -13.10 0.74 53.74
C SER A 110 -11.74 1.42 53.65
N GLY A 111 -11.59 2.42 52.76
CA GLY A 111 -10.42 3.28 52.66
C GLY A 111 -9.31 2.78 51.72
N GLY A 112 -9.61 1.82 50.83
CA GLY A 112 -8.74 1.42 49.74
C GLY A 112 -8.71 2.49 48.64
N ARG A 113 -7.52 3.06 48.40
CA ARG A 113 -7.31 4.08 47.37
C ARG A 113 -6.94 3.44 46.04
N ILE A 114 -7.59 3.92 44.99
CA ILE A 114 -7.25 3.66 43.58
C ILE A 114 -6.67 4.95 42.98
N PRO A 115 -5.63 4.88 42.13
CA PRO A 115 -5.15 6.05 41.39
C PRO A 115 -6.28 6.75 40.62
N SER A 116 -6.26 8.09 40.59
CA SER A 116 -7.33 8.89 39.98
C SER A 116 -7.51 8.63 38.49
N ASP A 117 -6.43 8.28 37.79
CA ASP A 117 -6.44 7.94 36.37
C ASP A 117 -7.22 6.63 36.09
N LEU A 118 -7.49 5.82 37.12
CA LEU A 118 -8.25 4.57 37.03
C LEU A 118 -9.70 4.70 37.52
N PHE A 119 -10.18 5.88 37.91
CA PHE A 119 -11.55 6.06 38.43
C PHE A 119 -12.67 5.78 37.43
N GLY A 120 -12.37 5.75 36.13
CA GLY A 120 -13.32 5.36 35.08
C GLY A 120 -13.40 3.84 34.84
N LEU A 121 -12.58 3.03 35.51
CA LEU A 121 -12.57 1.58 35.33
C LEU A 121 -13.59 0.90 36.25
N THR A 122 -14.45 0.08 35.65
CA THR A 122 -15.34 -0.82 36.39
C THR A 122 -14.51 -1.96 36.99
N LEU A 123 -14.56 -2.10 38.31
CA LEU A 123 -13.84 -3.13 39.05
C LEU A 123 -14.70 -4.39 39.22
N ALA A 124 -14.09 -5.57 39.11
CA ALA A 124 -14.72 -6.79 39.57
C ALA A 124 -14.55 -6.89 41.10
N THR A 125 -15.61 -7.29 41.81
CA THR A 125 -15.60 -7.36 43.26
C THR A 125 -15.99 -8.73 43.80
N PHE A 126 -15.34 -9.21 44.85
CA PHE A 126 -15.72 -10.43 45.56
C PHE A 126 -16.17 -10.14 47.00
N ASP A 127 -17.03 -11.00 47.53
CA ASP A 127 -17.58 -10.88 48.88
C ASP A 127 -16.46 -11.05 49.93
N SER A 128 -16.10 -9.93 50.57
CA SER A 128 -15.04 -9.86 51.56
C SER A 128 -15.40 -10.48 52.91
N LYS A 129 -16.69 -10.78 53.14
CA LYS A 129 -17.21 -11.30 54.41
C LYS A 129 -17.27 -12.83 54.44
N ARG A 130 -17.08 -13.48 53.31
CA ARG A 130 -17.06 -14.95 53.23
C ARG A 130 -15.85 -15.54 53.96
N PRO A 131 -16.01 -16.70 54.61
CA PRO A 131 -14.89 -17.44 55.20
C PRO A 131 -13.79 -17.75 54.17
N LYS A 132 -12.53 -17.78 54.61
CA LYS A 132 -11.37 -18.05 53.73
C LYS A 132 -11.43 -19.42 53.04
N ASN A 133 -12.11 -20.39 53.62
CA ASN A 133 -12.31 -21.72 53.03
C ASN A 133 -13.40 -21.74 51.94
N GLU A 134 -14.12 -20.64 51.73
CA GLU A 134 -15.18 -20.49 50.72
C GLU A 134 -14.80 -19.46 49.64
N LEU A 135 -13.49 -19.17 49.48
CA LEU A 135 -13.00 -18.16 48.56
C LEU A 135 -13.31 -18.45 47.08
N ILE A 136 -13.39 -19.71 46.69
CA ILE A 136 -13.80 -20.10 45.33
C ILE A 136 -15.21 -19.59 45.04
N ASP A 137 -16.14 -19.79 45.99
CA ASP A 137 -17.50 -19.30 45.85
C ASP A 137 -17.56 -17.77 45.93
N ALA A 138 -16.71 -17.15 46.74
CA ALA A 138 -16.61 -15.69 46.85
C ALA A 138 -16.20 -15.03 45.52
N VAL A 139 -15.24 -15.61 44.78
CA VAL A 139 -14.76 -15.07 43.50
C VAL A 139 -15.59 -15.52 42.30
N SER A 140 -16.39 -16.58 42.45
CA SER A 140 -17.11 -17.23 41.33
C SER A 140 -17.91 -16.27 40.46
N SER A 141 -18.73 -15.40 41.06
CA SER A 141 -19.55 -14.43 40.32
C SER A 141 -18.69 -13.43 39.54
N SER A 142 -17.62 -12.93 40.15
CA SER A 142 -16.70 -11.99 39.49
C SER A 142 -15.94 -12.65 38.35
N CYS A 143 -15.47 -13.88 38.56
CA CYS A 143 -14.85 -14.68 37.51
C CYS A 143 -15.81 -14.92 36.34
N GLN A 144 -17.10 -15.18 36.59
CA GLN A 144 -18.11 -15.30 35.53
C GLN A 144 -18.30 -13.99 34.76
N THR A 145 -18.39 -12.85 35.44
CA THR A 145 -18.49 -11.54 34.78
C THR A 145 -17.28 -11.26 33.90
N ILE A 146 -16.07 -11.52 34.39
CA ILE A 146 -14.83 -11.38 33.62
C ILE A 146 -14.85 -12.32 32.41
N LEU A 147 -15.28 -13.57 32.58
CA LEU A 147 -15.39 -14.54 31.48
C LEU A 147 -16.41 -14.11 30.43
N SER A 148 -17.58 -13.61 30.83
CA SER A 148 -18.58 -13.07 29.89
C SER A 148 -17.99 -11.91 29.09
N LYS A 149 -17.27 -11.00 29.75
CA LYS A 149 -16.61 -9.89 29.04
C LYS A 149 -15.53 -10.37 28.08
N ILE A 150 -14.71 -11.35 28.48
CA ILE A 150 -13.73 -11.99 27.60
C ILE A 150 -14.41 -12.68 26.40
N GLN A 151 -15.54 -13.35 26.62
CA GLN A 151 -16.30 -14.00 25.56
C GLN A 151 -16.90 -12.98 24.59
N GLU A 152 -17.49 -11.89 25.09
CA GLU A 152 -17.98 -10.78 24.27
C GLU A 152 -16.87 -10.15 23.42
N GLU A 153 -15.69 -9.89 24.01
CA GLU A 153 -14.53 -9.37 23.28
C GLU A 153 -14.02 -10.36 22.23
N ILE A 154 -13.99 -11.66 22.55
CA ILE A 154 -13.63 -12.71 21.60
C ILE A 154 -14.68 -12.81 20.48
N GLU A 155 -15.96 -12.68 20.79
CA GLU A 155 -17.06 -12.72 19.83
C GLU A 155 -17.11 -11.46 18.95
N GLN A 156 -16.78 -10.28 19.49
CA GLN A 156 -16.59 -9.06 18.73
C GLN A 156 -15.38 -9.17 17.81
N LYS A 157 -14.21 -9.59 18.31
CA LYS A 157 -13.02 -9.86 17.49
C LYS A 157 -13.28 -10.95 16.44
N LYS A 158 -14.11 -11.95 16.75
CA LYS A 158 -14.58 -12.96 15.79
C LYS A 158 -15.62 -12.43 14.82
N SER A 159 -16.48 -11.50 15.20
CA SER A 159 -17.48 -10.90 14.32
C SER A 159 -16.83 -9.89 13.37
N GLU A 160 -15.83 -9.15 13.85
CA GLU A 160 -14.89 -8.39 13.04
C GLU A 160 -14.09 -9.33 12.12
N SER A 161 -13.51 -10.41 12.65
CA SER A 161 -12.81 -11.44 11.85
C SER A 161 -13.72 -12.21 10.89
N ASN A 162 -14.99 -12.42 11.21
CA ASN A 162 -15.95 -13.16 10.38
C ASN A 162 -16.57 -12.24 9.33
N ALA A 163 -16.76 -10.95 9.63
CA ALA A 163 -17.00 -9.92 8.62
C ALA A 163 -15.81 -9.83 7.65
N LEU A 164 -14.58 -10.00 8.15
CA LEU A 164 -13.36 -10.16 7.34
C LEU A 164 -13.35 -11.49 6.54
N ILE A 165 -13.83 -12.61 7.09
CA ILE A 165 -13.82 -13.94 6.43
C ILE A 165 -14.94 -14.12 5.40
N SER A 166 -16.10 -13.46 5.55
CA SER A 166 -17.19 -13.52 4.56
C SER A 166 -17.01 -12.56 3.38
N GLY A 167 -15.96 -11.72 3.36
CA GLY A 167 -15.76 -10.83 2.21
C GLY A 167 -14.70 -9.74 2.28
N ASP A 168 -13.84 -9.64 3.30
CA ASP A 168 -12.85 -8.56 3.33
C ASP A 168 -11.47 -9.09 3.75
N ARG A 169 -10.67 -9.45 2.74
CA ARG A 169 -9.24 -9.68 2.95
C ARG A 169 -8.65 -8.37 3.46
N THR A 170 -7.83 -8.39 4.51
CA THR A 170 -7.14 -7.15 4.97
C THR A 170 -6.19 -6.61 3.88
N TYR A 171 -5.85 -7.41 2.87
CA TYR A 171 -5.08 -7.03 1.70
C TYR A 171 -5.80 -7.45 0.41
N ASP A 172 -5.65 -6.65 -0.65
CA ASP A 172 -6.14 -7.01 -1.98
C ASP A 172 -5.15 -8.01 -2.63
N ILE A 173 -5.65 -9.02 -3.34
CA ILE A 173 -4.79 -9.97 -4.07
C ILE A 173 -4.66 -9.50 -5.51
N ILE A 174 -3.42 -9.34 -5.94
CA ILE A 174 -3.08 -9.01 -7.32
C ILE A 174 -2.83 -10.32 -8.08
N THR A 175 -3.56 -10.53 -9.17
CA THR A 175 -3.53 -11.80 -9.93
C THR A 175 -2.85 -11.69 -11.30
N TYR A 176 -2.66 -10.48 -11.81
CA TYR A 176 -2.00 -10.22 -13.09
C TYR A 176 -1.38 -8.81 -13.16
N GLU A 177 -0.53 -8.59 -14.15
CA GLU A 177 0.32 -7.39 -14.27
C GLU A 177 -0.44 -6.08 -14.48
N GLY A 178 -1.57 -6.13 -15.19
CA GLY A 178 -2.42 -4.95 -15.39
C GLY A 178 -3.05 -4.44 -14.10
N GLU A 179 -3.41 -5.34 -13.18
CA GLU A 179 -3.92 -5.00 -11.85
C GLU A 179 -2.80 -4.40 -10.99
N LEU A 180 -1.59 -4.97 -11.05
CA LEU A 180 -0.40 -4.40 -10.41
C LEU A 180 -0.16 -2.95 -10.86
N LEU A 181 -0.16 -2.70 -12.17
CA LEU A 181 -0.02 -1.35 -12.72
C LEU A 181 -1.15 -0.42 -12.28
N ALA A 182 -2.40 -0.89 -12.24
CA ALA A 182 -3.53 -0.10 -11.76
C ALA A 182 -3.34 0.32 -10.29
N ARG A 183 -2.85 -0.58 -9.42
CA ARG A 183 -2.51 -0.25 -8.03
C ARG A 183 -1.36 0.75 -7.93
N ILE A 184 -0.30 0.58 -8.71
CA ILE A 184 0.81 1.56 -8.73
C ILE A 184 0.30 2.95 -9.15
N VAL A 185 -0.53 3.02 -10.17
CA VAL A 185 -1.16 4.28 -10.62
C VAL A 185 -2.06 4.87 -9.54
N GLU A 186 -2.88 4.04 -8.86
CA GLU A 186 -3.72 4.45 -7.74
C GLU A 186 -2.87 5.12 -6.66
N ILE A 187 -1.77 4.49 -6.24
CA ILE A 187 -0.94 5.03 -5.16
C ILE A 187 -0.21 6.30 -5.61
N LEU A 188 0.41 6.33 -6.79
CA LEU A 188 1.04 7.55 -7.32
C LEU A 188 0.06 8.73 -7.47
N SER A 189 -1.20 8.45 -7.83
CA SER A 189 -2.23 9.48 -8.00
C SER A 189 -2.63 10.14 -6.68
N SER A 190 -2.52 9.40 -5.58
CA SER A 190 -3.13 9.76 -4.30
C SER A 190 -2.09 10.02 -3.20
N ALA A 191 -0.83 9.59 -3.38
CA ALA A 191 0.28 9.84 -2.48
C ALA A 191 0.44 11.34 -2.18
N GLN A 192 0.80 11.65 -0.94
CA GLN A 192 0.86 13.00 -0.40
C GLN A 192 2.29 13.48 -0.16
N LYS A 193 3.18 12.59 0.27
CA LYS A 193 4.54 12.94 0.70
C LYS A 193 5.62 12.18 -0.06
N LYS A 194 5.60 10.86 0.01
CA LYS A 194 6.70 10.00 -0.42
C LYS A 194 6.21 8.71 -1.05
N VAL A 195 6.86 8.31 -2.12
CA VAL A 195 6.69 7.01 -2.77
C VAL A 195 8.06 6.37 -2.89
N VAL A 196 8.15 5.09 -2.57
CA VAL A 196 9.38 4.30 -2.67
C VAL A 196 9.13 3.10 -3.58
N PHE A 197 9.90 3.02 -4.64
CA PHE A 197 9.96 1.84 -5.52
C PHE A 197 11.16 0.99 -5.15
N VAL A 198 10.96 -0.32 -5.08
CA VAL A 198 12.01 -1.33 -4.94
C VAL A 198 11.90 -2.25 -6.15
N LEU A 199 12.90 -2.20 -7.04
CA LEU A 199 12.78 -2.78 -8.38
C LEU A 199 14.01 -3.59 -8.74
N THR A 200 13.79 -4.68 -9.48
CA THR A 200 14.87 -5.37 -10.18
C THR A 200 14.82 -5.07 -11.68
N LYS A 201 15.73 -5.72 -12.41
CA LYS A 201 15.71 -5.79 -13.86
C LYS A 201 14.32 -6.19 -14.41
N ASP A 202 13.59 -7.09 -13.75
CA ASP A 202 12.33 -7.63 -14.26
C ASP A 202 11.15 -6.66 -14.12
N GLU A 203 11.20 -5.70 -13.19
CA GLU A 203 10.10 -4.74 -12.92
C GLU A 203 10.34 -3.34 -13.48
N ARG A 204 11.55 -3.04 -13.98
CA ARG A 204 11.92 -1.69 -14.42
C ARG A 204 11.06 -1.12 -15.56
N HIS A 205 10.33 -1.97 -16.29
CA HIS A 205 9.42 -1.53 -17.36
C HIS A 205 8.17 -0.84 -16.80
N PHE A 206 7.74 -1.18 -15.58
CA PHE A 206 6.63 -0.49 -14.91
C PHE A 206 6.87 1.00 -14.76
N LEU A 207 8.12 1.41 -14.60
CA LEU A 207 8.50 2.81 -14.52
C LEU A 207 8.11 3.55 -15.80
N PHE A 208 8.42 2.99 -16.95
CA PHE A 208 8.04 3.57 -18.23
C PHE A 208 6.51 3.58 -18.40
N ASP A 209 5.86 2.47 -18.05
CA ASP A 209 4.40 2.33 -18.18
C ASP A 209 3.60 3.24 -17.22
N THR A 210 4.25 3.89 -16.25
CA THR A 210 3.62 4.76 -15.24
C THR A 210 4.11 6.21 -15.30
N ILE A 211 4.80 6.60 -16.38
CA ILE A 211 5.42 7.92 -16.54
C ILE A 211 4.47 9.09 -16.27
N ILE A 212 3.21 9.01 -16.72
CA ILE A 212 2.21 10.08 -16.50
C ILE A 212 1.83 10.18 -15.02
N SER A 213 1.68 9.04 -14.34
CA SER A 213 1.39 9.02 -12.90
C SER A 213 2.54 9.56 -12.07
N VAL A 214 3.78 9.25 -12.47
CA VAL A 214 5.01 9.76 -11.85
C VAL A 214 5.11 11.27 -12.05
N LEU A 215 4.91 11.73 -13.29
CA LEU A 215 4.85 13.16 -13.62
C LEU A 215 3.80 13.88 -12.77
N TYR A 216 2.59 13.32 -12.67
CA TYR A 216 1.51 13.87 -11.86
C TYR A 216 1.89 13.97 -10.37
N ALA A 217 2.50 12.94 -9.81
CA ALA A 217 2.98 12.93 -8.43
C ALA A 217 4.09 13.97 -8.20
N ARG A 218 5.10 14.03 -9.08
CA ARG A 218 6.19 15.02 -9.00
C ARG A 218 5.72 16.46 -9.11
N ILE A 219 4.77 16.76 -10.01
CA ILE A 219 4.15 18.08 -10.15
C ILE A 219 3.33 18.49 -8.91
N ARG A 220 2.88 17.51 -8.10
CA ARG A 220 2.25 17.74 -6.79
C ARG A 220 3.26 17.85 -5.64
N GLY A 221 4.55 17.71 -5.90
CA GLY A 221 5.62 17.78 -4.90
C GLY A 221 5.86 16.47 -4.14
N VAL A 222 5.28 15.35 -4.57
CA VAL A 222 5.51 14.03 -3.94
C VAL A 222 6.94 13.59 -4.23
N GLU A 223 7.71 13.28 -3.19
CA GLU A 223 9.04 12.68 -3.31
C GLU A 223 8.93 11.25 -3.84
N ILE A 224 9.76 10.89 -4.83
CA ILE A 224 9.79 9.53 -5.37
C ILE A 224 11.22 9.01 -5.25
N GLN A 225 11.40 7.97 -4.43
CA GLN A 225 12.65 7.22 -4.29
C GLN A 225 12.56 5.92 -5.10
N VAL A 226 13.63 5.57 -5.80
CA VAL A 226 13.73 4.35 -6.60
C VAL A 226 15.00 3.60 -6.20
N HIS A 227 14.83 2.49 -5.51
CA HIS A 227 15.87 1.53 -5.16
C HIS A 227 15.92 0.47 -6.25
N TYR A 228 16.97 0.50 -7.05
CA TYR A 228 17.10 -0.35 -8.21
C TYR A 228 18.26 -1.34 -8.06
N TYR A 229 17.94 -2.63 -8.07
CA TYR A 229 18.87 -3.75 -7.90
C TYR A 229 19.15 -4.44 -9.26
N PRO A 230 20.21 -4.05 -9.98
CA PRO A 230 20.68 -4.76 -11.18
C PRO A 230 21.23 -6.15 -10.85
N ILE A 231 20.93 -7.14 -11.69
CA ILE A 231 21.25 -8.57 -11.43
C ILE A 231 22.58 -9.03 -12.11
N THR A 232 23.40 -8.17 -12.73
CA THR A 232 24.56 -8.68 -13.52
C THR A 232 25.77 -7.76 -13.60
N GLU A 233 26.98 -8.36 -13.63
CA GLU A 233 28.32 -7.74 -13.78
C GLU A 233 28.51 -6.82 -15.01
N ASN A 234 27.61 -6.84 -16.00
CA ASN A 234 27.64 -5.99 -17.21
C ASN A 234 26.44 -5.02 -17.29
N TYR A 235 26.07 -4.40 -16.17
CA TYR A 235 24.89 -3.55 -16.12
C TYR A 235 25.14 -2.16 -16.75
N LYS A 236 24.24 -1.75 -17.66
CA LYS A 236 24.09 -0.36 -18.10
C LYS A 236 22.75 0.16 -17.58
N THR A 237 22.75 1.37 -17.04
CA THR A 237 21.53 2.07 -16.64
C THR A 237 20.50 2.03 -17.77
N SER A 238 19.34 1.45 -17.45
CA SER A 238 18.26 1.38 -18.42
C SER A 238 17.61 2.75 -18.65
N TYR A 239 17.11 2.98 -19.87
CA TYR A 239 16.41 4.22 -20.23
C TYR A 239 15.29 4.60 -19.24
N SER A 240 14.52 3.64 -18.74
CA SER A 240 13.42 3.92 -17.80
C SER A 240 13.91 4.45 -16.45
N ILE A 241 15.07 3.96 -15.98
CA ILE A 241 15.70 4.44 -14.75
C ILE A 241 16.23 5.86 -14.94
N GLU A 242 16.90 6.12 -16.07
CA GLU A 242 17.42 7.45 -16.36
C GLU A 242 16.29 8.48 -16.52
N LEU A 243 15.20 8.11 -17.20
CA LEU A 243 14.03 8.97 -17.34
C LEU A 243 13.45 9.39 -15.98
N PHE A 244 13.50 8.53 -14.97
CA PHE A 244 13.05 8.87 -13.62
C PHE A 244 13.95 9.91 -12.96
N ARG A 245 15.27 9.81 -13.11
CA ARG A 245 16.18 10.88 -12.67
C ARG A 245 15.84 12.20 -13.35
N GLN A 246 15.58 12.15 -14.66
CA GLN A 246 15.23 13.32 -15.45
C GLN A 246 13.86 13.92 -15.08
N LEU A 247 12.97 13.14 -14.48
CA LEU A 247 11.70 13.59 -13.89
C LEU A 247 11.85 14.10 -12.44
N GLY A 248 13.08 14.14 -11.91
CA GLY A 248 13.37 14.58 -10.54
C GLY A 248 13.05 13.54 -9.48
N CYS A 249 13.05 12.24 -9.83
CA CYS A 249 12.99 11.16 -8.86
C CYS A 249 14.41 10.83 -8.33
N ASN A 250 14.51 10.47 -7.07
CA ASN A 250 15.76 10.07 -6.42
C ASN A 250 16.02 8.59 -6.73
N VAL A 251 17.07 8.29 -7.49
CA VAL A 251 17.37 6.92 -7.92
C VAL A 251 18.67 6.46 -7.28
N LYS A 252 18.61 5.37 -6.52
CA LYS A 252 19.78 4.63 -6.04
C LYS A 252 19.90 3.30 -6.78
N GLU A 253 21.01 3.12 -7.48
CA GLU A 253 21.39 1.84 -8.09
C GLU A 253 22.34 1.09 -7.16
N TYR A 254 22.11 -0.20 -6.96
CA TYR A 254 22.92 -1.06 -6.10
C TYR A 254 23.88 -1.90 -6.95
N GLU A 255 25.18 -1.90 -6.67
CA GLU A 255 26.16 -2.68 -7.45
C GLU A 255 26.04 -4.19 -7.19
N GLU A 256 25.80 -4.56 -5.93
CA GLU A 256 25.55 -5.92 -5.44
C GLU A 256 24.49 -5.86 -4.34
N GLY A 257 23.67 -6.92 -4.18
CA GLY A 257 22.72 -7.00 -3.07
C GLY A 257 21.56 -7.97 -3.29
N ILE A 258 21.00 -8.44 -2.19
CA ILE A 258 19.72 -9.17 -2.17
C ILE A 258 18.62 -8.12 -2.11
N GLU A 259 17.74 -8.10 -3.11
CA GLU A 259 16.55 -7.24 -3.06
C GLU A 259 15.74 -7.52 -1.78
N PRO A 260 15.13 -6.51 -1.13
CA PRO A 260 14.20 -6.73 -0.04
C PRO A 260 13.10 -7.71 -0.49
N GLU A 261 12.95 -8.84 0.22
CA GLU A 261 12.16 -10.01 -0.21
C GLU A 261 10.81 -9.65 -0.83
N ASN A 262 10.78 -9.53 -2.16
CA ASN A 262 9.59 -9.30 -2.98
C ASN A 262 8.84 -7.96 -2.76
N VAL A 263 9.39 -7.00 -2.03
CA VAL A 263 8.77 -5.67 -1.90
C VAL A 263 8.90 -4.94 -3.23
N ILE A 264 7.79 -4.46 -3.80
CA ILE A 264 7.80 -3.69 -5.06
C ILE A 264 7.62 -2.20 -4.79
N TYR A 265 6.74 -1.85 -3.85
CA TYR A 265 6.25 -0.48 -3.71
C TYR A 265 5.84 -0.16 -2.27
N LEU A 266 6.18 1.05 -1.81
CA LEU A 266 5.66 1.68 -0.60
C LEU A 266 5.14 3.09 -0.91
N GLY A 267 3.94 3.42 -0.42
CA GLY A 267 3.34 4.75 -0.57
C GLY A 267 3.06 5.36 0.79
N ASP A 268 3.55 6.59 1.01
CA ASP A 268 3.55 7.33 2.26
C ASP A 268 3.75 6.45 3.49
N PRO A 269 4.89 5.72 3.58
CA PRO A 269 5.11 4.73 4.62
C PRO A 269 5.14 5.30 6.06
N GLU A 270 5.24 6.62 6.19
CA GLU A 270 5.21 7.35 7.46
C GLU A 270 3.81 7.92 7.81
N LEU A 271 2.81 7.76 6.93
CA LEU A 271 1.44 8.20 7.17
C LEU A 271 0.56 6.98 7.51
N ASN A 272 0.05 6.93 8.74
CA ASN A 272 -0.67 5.74 9.23
C ASN A 272 -1.92 5.38 8.40
N ASP A 273 -2.73 6.36 8.05
CA ASP A 273 -3.97 6.21 7.27
C ASP A 273 -3.71 6.01 5.76
N PHE A 274 -2.61 6.57 5.26
CA PHE A 274 -2.27 6.56 3.85
C PHE A 274 -1.28 5.47 3.45
N SER A 275 -0.62 4.80 4.39
CA SER A 275 0.38 3.77 4.10
C SER A 275 -0.15 2.71 3.11
N ARG A 276 0.66 2.43 2.08
CA ARG A 276 0.40 1.44 1.03
C ARG A 276 1.63 0.56 0.83
N LEU A 277 1.42 -0.73 0.58
CA LEU A 277 2.51 -1.66 0.30
C LEU A 277 2.08 -2.70 -0.73
N ILE A 278 2.96 -2.96 -1.70
CA ILE A 278 2.82 -4.08 -2.63
C ILE A 278 3.97 -5.07 -2.43
N ILE A 279 3.61 -6.33 -2.17
CA ILE A 279 4.55 -7.45 -2.08
C ILE A 279 4.25 -8.44 -3.22
N LYS A 280 5.25 -8.77 -4.03
CA LYS A 280 5.17 -9.81 -5.06
C LYS A 280 5.18 -11.20 -4.46
N GLN A 281 4.61 -12.18 -5.16
CA GLN A 281 4.84 -13.58 -4.81
C GLN A 281 5.99 -14.17 -5.65
N GLN A 282 6.85 -14.98 -5.02
CA GLN A 282 7.84 -15.77 -5.76
C GLN A 282 7.15 -16.76 -6.73
N ARG A 283 7.79 -17.03 -7.87
CA ARG A 283 7.27 -17.81 -9.01
C ARG A 283 6.75 -19.23 -8.71
N TYR A 284 6.82 -19.74 -7.48
CA TYR A 284 6.44 -21.12 -7.09
C TYR A 284 4.96 -21.31 -6.66
N SER A 285 4.10 -20.31 -6.84
CA SER A 285 2.69 -20.36 -6.43
C SER A 285 1.79 -21.11 -7.43
N ARG A 286 1.20 -22.23 -7.01
CA ARG A 286 0.15 -22.98 -7.75
C ARG A 286 -1.14 -22.16 -8.00
N LYS A 287 -1.26 -20.92 -7.50
CA LYS A 287 -2.53 -20.18 -7.38
C LYS A 287 -2.74 -18.97 -8.31
N ASN A 288 -1.91 -18.73 -9.33
CA ASN A 288 -2.05 -17.54 -10.22
C ASN A 288 -2.06 -16.19 -9.46
N ILE A 289 -1.33 -16.10 -8.34
CA ILE A 289 -1.20 -14.86 -7.58
C ILE A 289 0.12 -14.20 -7.98
N LEU A 290 0.05 -12.92 -8.36
CA LEU A 290 1.21 -12.09 -8.70
C LEU A 290 1.74 -11.33 -7.48
N GLY A 291 0.86 -10.90 -6.58
CA GLY A 291 1.24 -10.19 -5.37
C GLY A 291 0.06 -9.85 -4.46
N TYR A 292 0.36 -9.06 -3.43
CA TYR A 292 -0.55 -8.65 -2.37
C TYR A 292 -0.44 -7.14 -2.17
N PHE A 293 -1.57 -6.48 -1.98
CA PHE A 293 -1.66 -5.04 -1.77
C PHE A 293 -2.25 -4.74 -0.39
N TYR A 294 -1.43 -4.16 0.47
CA TYR A 294 -1.77 -3.78 1.84
C TYR A 294 -2.02 -2.27 1.89
N LYS A 295 -3.04 -1.84 2.64
CA LYS A 295 -3.40 -0.43 2.76
C LYS A 295 -3.99 -0.09 4.13
N GLY A 296 -3.84 1.17 4.52
CA GLY A 296 -4.55 1.77 5.63
C GLY A 296 -3.97 1.45 7.01
N VAL A 297 -4.66 1.95 8.04
CA VAL A 297 -4.20 1.96 9.43
C VAL A 297 -3.81 0.58 9.94
N SER A 298 -4.56 -0.46 9.54
CA SER A 298 -4.31 -1.85 9.96
C SER A 298 -2.97 -2.41 9.50
N HIS A 299 -2.34 -1.83 8.46
CA HIS A 299 -1.03 -2.26 7.96
C HIS A 299 0.08 -1.24 8.19
N SER A 300 -0.24 -0.06 8.73
CA SER A 300 0.74 1.02 8.95
C SER A 300 2.02 0.56 9.66
N HIS A 301 1.89 -0.21 10.74
CA HIS A 301 3.02 -0.67 11.54
C HIS A 301 3.96 -1.61 10.75
N ILE A 302 3.41 -2.56 9.98
CA ILE A 302 4.24 -3.48 9.18
C ILE A 302 4.86 -2.76 7.99
N ILE A 303 4.12 -1.84 7.37
CA ILE A 303 4.59 -1.00 6.27
C ILE A 303 5.78 -0.15 6.75
N HIS A 304 5.62 0.51 7.90
CA HIS A 304 6.67 1.30 8.53
C HIS A 304 7.90 0.45 8.87
N SER A 305 7.70 -0.72 9.48
CA SER A 305 8.80 -1.65 9.84
C SER A 305 9.58 -2.17 8.63
N ILE A 306 8.92 -2.33 7.47
CA ILE A 306 9.57 -2.68 6.21
C ILE A 306 10.33 -1.47 5.66
N TYR A 307 9.71 -0.29 5.70
CA TYR A 307 10.33 0.95 5.23
C TYR A 307 11.61 1.29 6.01
N GLU A 308 11.65 1.12 7.33
CA GLU A 308 12.85 1.34 8.15
C GLU A 308 14.04 0.44 7.77
N LYS A 309 13.80 -0.67 7.08
CA LYS A 309 14.85 -1.56 6.56
C LYS A 309 15.37 -1.14 5.19
N ILE A 310 14.65 -0.25 4.49
CA ILE A 310 15.09 0.31 3.22
C ILE A 310 15.98 1.50 3.54
N GLU A 311 17.15 1.52 2.92
CA GLU A 311 18.09 2.61 3.09
C GLU A 311 17.51 3.92 2.56
N ASP A 312 17.59 5.01 3.31
CA ASP A 312 17.08 6.29 2.85
C ASP A 312 18.03 6.97 1.84
N ILE A 313 17.46 7.61 0.81
CA ILE A 313 18.23 8.38 -0.17
C ILE A 313 18.35 9.83 0.32
N LYS A 314 19.53 10.18 0.86
CA LYS A 314 19.77 11.47 1.53
C LYS A 314 19.78 12.68 0.58
N GLU A 315 20.24 12.51 -0.65
CA GLU A 315 20.27 13.58 -1.64
C GLU A 315 18.95 13.62 -2.41
N ILE A 316 18.07 14.53 -2.00
CA ILE A 316 16.76 14.74 -2.62
C ILE A 316 16.90 15.77 -3.74
N ASP A 317 16.54 15.38 -4.95
CA ASP A 317 16.48 16.26 -6.10
C ASP A 317 15.28 17.22 -5.99
N ALA A 318 15.56 18.52 -5.99
CA ALA A 318 14.55 19.56 -5.95
C ALA A 318 13.87 19.80 -7.31
N TYR A 319 14.33 19.17 -8.40
CA TYR A 319 13.77 19.36 -9.72
C TYR A 319 12.29 18.93 -9.77
N THR A 320 11.45 19.86 -10.25
CA THR A 320 10.03 19.61 -10.51
C THR A 320 9.78 19.73 -12.01
N PRO A 321 9.36 18.65 -12.68
CA PRO A 321 9.09 18.66 -14.12
C PRO A 321 7.92 19.59 -14.45
N LYS A 322 7.90 20.09 -15.68
CA LYS A 322 6.83 20.95 -16.20
C LYS A 322 6.39 20.47 -17.57
N ILE A 323 5.16 20.80 -17.95
CA ILE A 323 4.64 20.55 -19.29
C ILE A 323 4.65 21.88 -20.05
N VAL A 324 5.14 21.85 -21.28
CA VAL A 324 5.19 23.00 -22.19
C VAL A 324 4.55 22.65 -23.52
N GLU A 325 3.95 23.63 -24.17
CA GLU A 325 3.54 23.51 -25.57
C GLU A 325 4.76 23.40 -26.49
N ILE A 326 4.61 22.64 -27.57
CA ILE A 326 5.62 22.52 -28.62
C ILE A 326 5.03 22.96 -29.96
N GLY A 327 5.80 23.69 -30.75
CA GLY A 327 5.43 24.05 -32.11
C GLY A 327 5.47 22.87 -33.08
N GLU A 328 4.68 22.96 -34.15
CA GLU A 328 4.54 21.91 -35.18
C GLU A 328 5.86 21.53 -35.89
N GLY A 329 6.85 22.44 -35.92
CA GLY A 329 8.17 22.13 -36.47
C GLY A 329 8.83 20.92 -35.79
N LYS A 330 8.63 20.77 -34.48
CA LYS A 330 9.14 19.62 -33.73
C LYS A 330 8.38 18.33 -34.06
N LEU A 331 7.09 18.41 -34.37
CA LEU A 331 6.31 17.24 -34.78
C LEU A 331 6.92 16.58 -36.02
N ALA A 332 7.33 17.37 -37.00
CA ALA A 332 7.96 16.84 -38.22
C ALA A 332 9.28 16.11 -37.91
N GLU A 333 10.12 16.67 -37.04
CA GLU A 333 11.36 16.02 -36.60
C GLU A 333 11.08 14.66 -35.95
N ILE A 334 10.14 14.62 -34.99
CA ILE A 334 9.84 13.42 -34.22
C ILE A 334 9.17 12.35 -35.11
N MET A 335 8.24 12.74 -35.99
CA MET A 335 7.55 11.80 -36.88
C MET A 335 8.48 11.20 -37.96
N ASN A 336 9.54 11.90 -38.35
CA ASN A 336 10.57 11.38 -39.26
C ASN A 336 11.40 10.26 -38.63
N GLU A 337 11.41 10.12 -37.31
CA GLU A 337 12.08 9.01 -36.63
C GLU A 337 11.30 7.69 -36.70
N VAL A 338 10.02 7.73 -37.09
CA VAL A 338 9.19 6.53 -37.24
C VAL A 338 9.44 5.94 -38.63
N PRO A 339 10.20 4.83 -38.75
CA PRO A 339 10.69 4.38 -40.06
C PRO A 339 9.57 4.05 -41.04
N LEU A 340 8.45 3.56 -40.52
CA LEU A 340 7.28 3.21 -41.32
C LEU A 340 6.68 4.43 -42.02
N TYR A 341 6.52 5.55 -41.32
CA TYR A 341 5.93 6.76 -41.89
C TYR A 341 6.89 7.48 -42.84
N LEU A 342 8.18 7.47 -42.50
CA LEU A 342 9.24 7.97 -43.37
C LEU A 342 9.29 7.18 -44.69
N GLN A 343 9.29 5.84 -44.64
CA GLN A 343 9.33 4.98 -45.83
C GLN A 343 8.10 5.14 -46.74
N ASN A 344 6.96 5.49 -46.17
CA ASN A 344 5.73 5.72 -46.93
C ASN A 344 5.60 7.18 -47.43
N ASN A 345 6.57 8.05 -47.10
CA ASN A 345 6.54 9.48 -47.42
C ASN A 345 5.24 10.15 -46.95
N CYS A 346 4.83 9.82 -45.72
CA CYS A 346 3.59 10.33 -45.15
C CYS A 346 3.69 11.81 -44.82
N LYS A 347 2.53 12.48 -44.82
CA LYS A 347 2.37 13.85 -44.34
C LYS A 347 1.72 13.84 -42.96
N PHE A 348 2.12 14.79 -42.12
CA PHE A 348 1.68 14.91 -40.73
C PHE A 348 1.06 16.29 -40.49
N SER A 349 0.04 16.34 -39.67
CA SER A 349 -0.61 17.56 -39.19
C SER A 349 -1.19 17.36 -37.80
N MET A 350 -1.29 18.44 -37.03
CA MET A 350 -2.12 18.49 -35.83
C MET A 350 -3.53 18.94 -36.22
N GLU A 351 -4.54 18.13 -35.89
CA GLU A 351 -5.93 18.45 -36.19
C GLU A 351 -6.83 18.15 -35.00
N LYS A 352 -7.85 18.99 -34.80
CA LYS A 352 -8.92 18.72 -33.85
C LYS A 352 -9.95 17.82 -34.53
N VAL A 353 -10.07 16.58 -34.05
CA VAL A 353 -10.91 15.55 -34.66
C VAL A 353 -12.03 15.15 -33.70
N LEU A 354 -13.26 15.09 -34.20
CA LEU A 354 -14.38 14.58 -33.44
C LEU A 354 -14.20 13.08 -33.20
N VAL A 355 -14.30 12.64 -31.94
CA VAL A 355 -14.10 11.22 -31.59
C VAL A 355 -15.08 10.31 -32.33
N SER A 356 -16.30 10.79 -32.59
CA SER A 356 -17.34 10.10 -33.36
C SER A 356 -16.95 9.81 -34.82
N GLU A 357 -15.97 10.54 -35.38
CA GLU A 357 -15.47 10.35 -36.75
C GLU A 357 -14.27 9.38 -36.83
N THR A 358 -13.83 8.86 -35.69
CA THR A 358 -12.68 7.95 -35.61
C THR A 358 -13.12 6.48 -35.62
N TYR A 359 -12.26 5.63 -36.17
CA TYR A 359 -12.49 4.20 -36.36
C TYR A 359 -11.48 3.37 -35.57
N PRO A 360 -11.88 2.77 -34.43
CA PRO A 360 -11.02 1.88 -33.67
C PRO A 360 -10.70 0.59 -34.43
N LEU A 361 -9.58 -0.03 -34.09
CA LEU A 361 -9.19 -1.34 -34.60
C LEU A 361 -9.91 -2.45 -33.82
N SER A 362 -10.44 -3.46 -34.50
CA SER A 362 -11.21 -4.55 -33.89
C SER A 362 -10.43 -5.41 -32.89
N THR A 363 -9.11 -5.40 -32.99
CA THR A 363 -8.21 -6.19 -32.11
C THR A 363 -7.79 -5.42 -30.86
N ASN A 364 -8.15 -4.14 -30.72
CA ASN A 364 -7.68 -3.34 -29.60
C ASN A 364 -8.60 -3.45 -28.39
N LEU A 365 -7.99 -3.52 -27.21
CA LEU A 365 -8.67 -3.64 -25.93
C LEU A 365 -8.34 -2.42 -25.06
N ILE A 366 -9.37 -1.88 -24.41
CA ILE A 366 -9.21 -0.77 -23.47
C ILE A 366 -8.59 -1.31 -22.18
N ARG A 367 -7.42 -0.78 -21.80
CA ARG A 367 -6.66 -1.23 -20.63
C ARG A 367 -6.99 -0.38 -19.40
N GLU A 368 -7.44 -1.03 -18.32
CA GLU A 368 -7.88 -0.36 -17.09
C GLU A 368 -6.83 0.59 -16.48
N HIS A 369 -5.57 0.17 -16.31
CA HIS A 369 -4.52 1.04 -15.77
C HIS A 369 -4.25 2.27 -16.64
N LYS A 370 -4.49 2.20 -17.96
CA LYS A 370 -4.37 3.35 -18.86
C LYS A 370 -5.51 4.35 -18.64
N ILE A 371 -6.70 3.90 -18.21
CA ILE A 371 -7.83 4.80 -17.94
C ILE A 371 -7.46 5.80 -16.86
N ASN A 372 -6.98 5.31 -15.71
CA ASN A 372 -6.58 6.16 -14.61
C ASN A 372 -5.43 7.11 -15.01
N GLN A 373 -4.46 6.64 -15.79
CA GLN A 373 -3.38 7.51 -16.29
C GLN A 373 -3.87 8.61 -17.22
N ILE A 374 -4.86 8.33 -18.08
CA ILE A 374 -5.43 9.33 -18.99
C ILE A 374 -6.22 10.37 -18.20
N ASP A 375 -6.93 9.97 -17.15
CA ASP A 375 -7.57 10.92 -16.24
C ASP A 375 -6.53 11.85 -15.57
N LEU A 376 -5.40 11.30 -15.13
CA LEU A 376 -4.28 12.12 -14.62
C LEU A 376 -3.71 13.06 -15.69
N LEU A 377 -3.57 12.60 -16.93
CA LEU A 377 -3.12 13.44 -18.04
C LEU A 377 -4.08 14.61 -18.28
N ASN A 378 -5.38 14.34 -18.31
CA ASN A 378 -6.41 15.36 -18.50
C ASN A 378 -6.40 16.38 -17.35
N LYS A 379 -6.19 15.92 -16.11
CA LYS A 379 -6.00 16.81 -14.95
C LYS A 379 -4.76 17.69 -15.08
N LEU A 380 -3.66 17.17 -15.62
CA LEU A 380 -2.47 17.97 -15.91
C LEU A 380 -2.77 19.02 -16.98
N TYR A 381 -3.42 18.62 -18.06
CA TYR A 381 -3.75 19.53 -19.16
C TYR A 381 -4.65 20.66 -18.66
N SER A 382 -5.70 20.35 -17.90
CA SER A 382 -6.55 21.35 -17.25
C SER A 382 -5.77 22.25 -16.30
N LYS A 383 -4.84 21.70 -15.50
CA LYS A 383 -4.00 22.48 -14.57
C LYS A 383 -3.10 23.49 -15.29
N PHE A 384 -2.60 23.15 -16.48
CA PHE A 384 -1.72 24.00 -17.28
C PHE A 384 -2.43 24.75 -18.41
N ASP A 385 -3.77 24.74 -18.43
CA ASP A 385 -4.60 25.42 -19.44
C ASP A 385 -4.32 24.96 -20.89
N PHE A 386 -4.08 23.66 -21.07
CA PHE A 386 -3.92 23.03 -22.38
C PHE A 386 -5.22 22.37 -22.84
N GLU A 387 -5.50 22.46 -24.14
CA GLU A 387 -6.57 21.67 -24.75
C GLU A 387 -6.22 20.18 -24.77
N LEU A 388 -7.24 19.31 -24.70
CA LEU A 388 -7.05 17.86 -24.65
C LEU A 388 -6.18 17.35 -25.81
N TYR A 389 -5.08 16.71 -25.41
CA TYR A 389 -4.05 16.14 -26.29
C TYR A 389 -3.36 17.13 -27.24
N GLN A 390 -3.39 18.44 -26.93
CA GLN A 390 -2.51 19.43 -27.56
C GLN A 390 -1.05 18.97 -27.54
N LEU A 391 -0.30 19.39 -28.56
CA LEU A 391 1.10 19.01 -28.75
C LEU A 391 1.97 19.60 -27.63
N THR A 392 2.31 18.77 -26.64
CA THR A 392 3.04 19.19 -25.45
C THR A 392 4.20 18.23 -25.13
N ALA A 393 5.20 18.72 -24.41
CA ALA A 393 6.30 17.92 -23.87
C ALA A 393 6.48 18.14 -22.38
N ILE A 394 7.02 17.11 -21.74
CA ILE A 394 7.62 17.19 -20.41
C ILE A 394 9.01 17.79 -20.58
N VAL A 395 9.29 18.89 -19.88
CA VAL A 395 10.66 19.39 -19.73
C VAL A 395 11.36 18.52 -18.69
N LEU A 396 12.46 17.88 -19.10
CA LEU A 396 13.32 17.06 -18.29
C LEU A 396 14.39 17.90 -17.57
N LYS A 397 14.98 17.35 -16.52
CA LYS A 397 16.02 18.02 -15.71
C LYS A 397 17.20 18.52 -16.55
N ASN A 398 17.63 17.74 -17.55
CA ASN A 398 18.67 18.09 -18.50
C ASN A 398 18.24 19.17 -19.53
N GLY A 399 17.00 19.66 -19.48
CA GLY A 399 16.44 20.65 -20.41
C GLY A 399 15.81 20.06 -21.67
N GLU A 400 15.89 18.74 -21.89
CA GLU A 400 15.27 18.11 -23.04
C GLU A 400 13.74 18.08 -22.93
N GLN A 401 13.08 18.03 -24.08
CA GLN A 401 11.64 17.99 -24.19
C GLN A 401 11.19 16.57 -24.57
N HIS A 402 10.63 15.84 -23.61
CA HIS A 402 10.09 14.51 -23.81
C HIS A 402 8.59 14.60 -24.20
N LEU A 403 8.29 14.32 -25.47
CA LEU A 403 6.96 14.48 -26.04
C LEU A 403 5.89 13.66 -25.29
N ILE A 404 4.74 14.28 -25.02
CA ILE A 404 3.51 13.59 -24.64
C ILE A 404 2.74 13.33 -25.93
N VAL A 405 2.77 12.09 -26.43
CA VAL A 405 2.25 11.74 -27.75
C VAL A 405 0.72 11.87 -27.80
N PRO A 406 0.15 12.77 -28.62
CA PRO A 406 -1.30 12.82 -28.87
C PRO A 406 -1.81 11.52 -29.53
N PRO A 407 -3.12 11.24 -29.50
CA PRO A 407 -3.68 10.17 -30.32
C PRO A 407 -3.25 10.29 -31.79
N VAL A 408 -2.92 9.16 -32.41
CA VAL A 408 -2.41 9.11 -33.77
C VAL A 408 -3.44 8.44 -34.68
N LEU A 409 -3.80 9.14 -35.75
CA LEU A 409 -4.81 8.72 -36.72
C LEU A 409 -4.16 8.53 -38.10
N GLU A 410 -4.38 7.38 -38.73
CA GLU A 410 -4.03 7.13 -40.12
C GLU A 410 -5.27 7.33 -41.00
N VAL A 411 -5.17 8.17 -42.02
CA VAL A 411 -6.26 8.37 -42.98
C VAL A 411 -6.19 7.30 -44.07
N HIS A 412 -7.22 6.46 -44.13
CA HIS A 412 -7.42 5.46 -45.19
C HIS A 412 -8.84 5.61 -45.75
N ASP A 413 -9.00 5.74 -47.06
CA ASP A 413 -10.30 5.90 -47.72
C ASP A 413 -11.20 6.96 -47.05
N ASN A 414 -10.63 8.12 -46.73
CA ASN A 414 -11.26 9.24 -46.00
C ASN A 414 -11.79 8.89 -44.58
N LYS A 415 -11.28 7.82 -43.96
CA LYS A 415 -11.59 7.45 -42.57
C LYS A 415 -10.40 7.68 -41.67
N TYR A 416 -10.65 8.24 -40.48
CA TYR A 416 -9.66 8.37 -39.42
C TYR A 416 -9.51 7.06 -38.66
N ILE A 417 -8.55 6.21 -39.07
CA ILE A 417 -8.27 4.95 -38.40
C ILE A 417 -7.31 5.18 -37.25
N ILE A 418 -7.64 4.71 -36.06
CA ILE A 418 -6.81 4.93 -34.88
C ILE A 418 -5.59 4.01 -34.94
N ALA A 419 -4.40 4.60 -35.08
CA ALA A 419 -3.13 3.89 -35.05
C ALA A 419 -2.59 3.77 -33.62
N GLU A 420 -2.76 4.81 -32.80
CA GLU A 420 -2.35 4.85 -31.39
C GLU A 420 -3.29 5.76 -30.58
N GLY A 421 -3.44 5.49 -29.28
CA GLY A 421 -4.29 6.29 -28.40
C GLY A 421 -5.76 5.85 -28.32
N HIS A 422 -6.10 4.59 -28.63
CA HIS A 422 -7.48 4.09 -28.54
C HIS A 422 -8.15 4.34 -27.19
N THR A 423 -7.45 4.09 -26.07
CA THR A 423 -7.97 4.37 -24.72
C THR A 423 -8.19 5.87 -24.49
N ARG A 424 -7.29 6.74 -25.01
CA ARG A 424 -7.42 8.20 -24.92
C ARG A 424 -8.68 8.69 -25.62
N LEU A 425 -8.93 8.20 -26.83
CA LEU A 425 -10.11 8.56 -27.62
C LEU A 425 -11.40 7.93 -27.05
N PHE A 426 -11.34 6.68 -26.59
CA PHE A 426 -12.48 5.99 -25.98
C PHE A 426 -13.07 6.77 -24.79
N LEU A 427 -12.22 7.33 -23.93
CA LEU A 427 -12.66 8.11 -22.77
C LEU A 427 -13.22 9.50 -23.13
N GLN A 428 -13.10 9.93 -24.38
CA GLN A 428 -13.55 11.23 -24.87
C GLN A 428 -14.74 11.11 -25.84
N GLN A 429 -15.45 9.98 -25.87
CA GLN A 429 -16.60 9.77 -26.76
C GLN A 429 -17.75 10.77 -26.57
N SER A 430 -17.91 11.32 -25.36
CA SER A 430 -18.91 12.36 -25.06
C SER A 430 -18.43 13.78 -25.39
N ASN A 431 -17.17 13.95 -25.81
CA ASN A 431 -16.63 15.24 -26.17
C ASN A 431 -17.08 15.64 -27.59
N ASN A 432 -17.88 16.70 -27.67
CA ASN A 432 -18.44 17.23 -28.92
C ASN A 432 -17.60 18.34 -29.56
N GLU A 433 -16.52 18.76 -28.92
CA GLU A 433 -15.62 19.81 -29.43
C GLU A 433 -14.46 19.23 -30.25
N GLY A 434 -14.24 17.92 -30.13
CA GLY A 434 -13.10 17.23 -30.72
C GLY A 434 -11.84 17.35 -29.88
N VAL A 435 -10.86 16.51 -30.17
CA VAL A 435 -9.58 16.46 -29.45
C VAL A 435 -8.41 16.53 -30.42
N TRP A 436 -7.29 17.06 -29.97
CA TRP A 436 -6.10 17.16 -30.81
C TRP A 436 -5.52 15.78 -31.11
N CYS A 437 -5.28 15.52 -32.38
CA CYS A 437 -4.72 14.28 -32.89
C CYS A 437 -3.59 14.58 -33.87
N ILE A 438 -2.59 13.70 -33.90
CA ILE A 438 -1.64 13.64 -35.01
C ILE A 438 -2.33 12.89 -36.14
N VAL A 439 -2.52 13.55 -37.28
CA VAL A 439 -3.14 12.94 -38.46
C VAL A 439 -2.08 12.63 -39.51
N ILE A 440 -2.08 11.38 -39.95
CA ILE A 440 -1.12 10.83 -40.90
C ILE A 440 -1.83 10.55 -42.22
N ARG A 441 -1.35 11.17 -43.30
CA ARG A 441 -1.87 11.00 -44.67
C ARG A 441 -0.82 10.39 -45.59
N GLY A 442 -1.28 9.60 -46.56
CA GLY A 442 -0.42 8.96 -47.56
C GLY A 442 0.14 7.60 -47.12
N MET A 443 -0.44 6.99 -46.08
CA MET A 443 -0.09 5.61 -45.70
C MET A 443 -0.56 4.63 -46.77
N LYS A 444 0.39 3.87 -47.34
CA LYS A 444 0.11 2.89 -48.40
C LYS A 444 -0.16 1.49 -47.84
N THR A 445 0.31 1.22 -46.63
CA THR A 445 0.12 -0.08 -45.98
C THR A 445 -1.22 -0.13 -45.27
N ALA A 446 -1.97 -1.21 -45.48
CA ALA A 446 -3.27 -1.40 -44.85
C ALA A 446 -3.17 -1.41 -43.30
N PRO A 447 -4.28 -1.11 -42.61
CA PRO A 447 -4.37 -1.25 -41.15
C PRO A 447 -4.01 -2.66 -40.68
N ILE A 448 -3.48 -2.76 -39.46
CA ILE A 448 -2.99 -4.03 -38.89
C ILE A 448 -4.13 -5.05 -38.68
N SER A 449 -5.34 -4.54 -38.42
CA SER A 449 -6.57 -5.32 -38.32
C SER A 449 -7.75 -4.55 -38.90
N PRO A 450 -8.90 -5.20 -39.15
CA PRO A 450 -10.12 -4.51 -39.53
C PRO A 450 -10.51 -3.42 -38.52
N THR A 451 -11.23 -2.40 -38.98
CA THR A 451 -11.85 -1.39 -38.12
C THR A 451 -13.15 -1.88 -37.51
N THR A 452 -13.55 -1.33 -36.37
CA THR A 452 -14.83 -1.54 -35.72
C THR A 452 -15.49 -0.19 -35.36
N THR A 453 -16.67 -0.23 -34.75
CA THR A 453 -17.35 0.97 -34.21
C THR A 453 -17.12 1.06 -32.71
N TRP A 454 -17.18 2.27 -32.17
CA TRP A 454 -17.07 2.52 -30.74
C TRP A 454 -18.04 1.69 -29.87
N SER A 455 -19.26 1.48 -30.35
CA SER A 455 -20.28 0.64 -29.70
C SER A 455 -19.92 -0.85 -29.56
N LYS A 456 -18.91 -1.32 -30.30
CA LYS A 456 -18.44 -2.72 -30.32
C LYS A 456 -17.09 -2.89 -29.64
N VAL A 457 -16.52 -1.82 -29.06
CA VAL A 457 -15.25 -1.89 -28.33
C VAL A 457 -15.54 -2.34 -26.90
N GLU A 458 -14.97 -3.47 -26.50
CA GLU A 458 -15.11 -4.01 -25.15
C GLU A 458 -14.02 -3.47 -24.21
N ILE A 459 -14.38 -3.23 -22.95
CA ILE A 459 -13.42 -3.00 -21.87
C ILE A 459 -13.03 -4.39 -21.34
N ALA A 460 -11.82 -4.84 -21.66
CA ALA A 460 -11.36 -6.15 -21.19
C ALA A 460 -10.67 -6.02 -19.83
N PRO A 461 -11.18 -6.68 -18.76
CA PRO A 461 -10.36 -6.98 -17.60
C PRO A 461 -9.23 -7.92 -18.06
N MET A 462 -7.98 -7.52 -17.83
CA MET A 462 -6.78 -8.15 -18.44
C MET A 462 -6.63 -9.65 -18.15
N GLY A 463 -7.33 -10.22 -17.16
CA GLY A 463 -7.40 -11.65 -16.90
C GLY A 463 -7.94 -12.49 -18.08
N ALA A 464 -8.67 -11.89 -19.02
CA ALA A 464 -9.15 -12.55 -20.25
C ALA A 464 -8.06 -12.69 -21.35
N ILE A 465 -6.91 -12.01 -21.22
CA ILE A 465 -5.86 -11.94 -22.26
C ILE A 465 -4.82 -13.06 -22.08
N ARG A 466 -5.18 -14.20 -21.50
CA ARG A 466 -4.26 -15.35 -21.37
C ARG A 466 -4.04 -16.12 -22.68
N ASN A 467 -4.91 -15.95 -23.67
CA ASN A 467 -4.92 -16.80 -24.88
C ASN A 467 -4.50 -16.11 -26.19
N PHE A 468 -4.13 -14.83 -26.19
CA PHE A 468 -3.67 -14.17 -27.42
C PHE A 468 -2.14 -14.32 -27.57
N LYS A 469 -1.71 -15.30 -28.38
CA LYS A 469 -0.33 -15.40 -28.86
C LYS A 469 -0.25 -14.76 -30.25
N PRO A 470 0.19 -13.50 -30.39
CA PRO A 470 0.34 -12.87 -31.70
C PRO A 470 1.42 -13.62 -32.50
N ASN A 471 1.12 -13.92 -33.77
CA ASN A 471 2.11 -14.50 -34.67
C ASN A 471 3.18 -13.45 -35.06
N GLN A 472 4.31 -13.91 -35.62
CA GLN A 472 5.43 -13.03 -36.00
C GLN A 472 5.02 -11.92 -36.99
N ASP A 473 4.08 -12.20 -37.88
CA ASP A 473 3.57 -11.26 -38.88
C ASP A 473 2.69 -10.15 -38.27
N TYR A 474 1.92 -10.46 -37.22
CA TYR A 474 1.23 -9.44 -36.43
C TYR A 474 2.25 -8.54 -35.70
N MET A 475 3.29 -9.14 -35.11
CA MET A 475 4.31 -8.41 -34.34
C MET A 475 5.20 -7.49 -35.20
N SER A 476 5.39 -7.82 -36.48
CA SER A 476 6.12 -6.99 -37.45
C SER A 476 5.29 -5.81 -37.96
N ARG A 477 3.95 -5.96 -38.02
CA ARG A 477 3.03 -4.91 -38.49
C ARG A 477 2.68 -3.84 -37.45
N LEU A 478 2.92 -4.10 -36.15
CA LEU A 478 2.70 -3.14 -35.05
C LEU A 478 3.44 -1.81 -35.29
N ARG A 479 2.69 -0.70 -35.33
CA ARG A 479 3.22 0.65 -35.59
C ARG A 479 4.28 1.10 -34.57
N LYS A 480 4.13 0.72 -33.29
CA LYS A 480 5.07 1.01 -32.18
C LYS A 480 5.48 2.49 -32.13
N ILE A 481 4.55 3.41 -32.39
CA ILE A 481 4.85 4.83 -32.62
C ILE A 481 5.42 5.44 -31.34
N GLU A 482 4.73 5.28 -30.20
CA GLU A 482 5.25 5.71 -28.88
C GLU A 482 6.68 5.20 -28.63
N LYS A 483 7.01 3.95 -28.99
CA LYS A 483 8.36 3.40 -28.81
C LYS A 483 9.43 4.11 -29.65
N TYR A 484 9.08 4.67 -30.81
CA TYR A 484 10.01 5.44 -31.63
C TYR A 484 10.09 6.89 -31.13
N LEU A 485 8.95 7.54 -30.86
CA LEU A 485 8.89 8.94 -30.46
C LEU A 485 9.45 9.20 -29.04
N HIS A 486 9.45 8.19 -28.16
CA HIS A 486 10.05 8.29 -26.82
C HIS A 486 11.56 8.00 -26.79
N LYS A 487 12.22 7.78 -27.93
CA LYS A 487 13.68 7.64 -27.97
C LYS A 487 14.31 9.02 -28.12
N GLY A 488 14.68 9.65 -27.01
CA GLY A 488 15.59 10.80 -27.06
C GLY A 488 16.96 10.40 -27.64
N HIS A 489 17.80 11.40 -27.97
CA HIS A 489 19.17 11.23 -28.48
C HIS A 489 20.07 10.28 -27.64
N TRP A 490 19.70 10.02 -26.39
CA TRP A 490 20.36 9.15 -25.40
C TRP A 490 20.20 7.65 -25.72
N TYR A 491 19.18 7.26 -26.50
CA TYR A 491 18.99 5.87 -26.91
C TYR A 491 20.08 5.38 -27.88
N GLU A 492 20.62 6.29 -28.70
CA GLU A 492 21.71 6.00 -29.65
C GLU A 492 23.07 5.92 -28.94
N GLU A 493 23.31 6.68 -27.86
CA GLU A 493 24.52 6.55 -27.03
C GLU A 493 24.60 5.18 -26.33
N ILE A 494 23.45 4.62 -25.93
CA ILE A 494 23.37 3.27 -25.35
C ILE A 494 23.66 2.18 -26.40
N LYS A 495 23.38 2.43 -27.69
CA LYS A 495 23.67 1.52 -28.80
C LYS A 495 25.09 1.58 -29.35
N LYS A 496 25.79 2.72 -29.26
CA LYS A 496 27.18 2.86 -29.77
C LYS A 496 28.20 1.95 -29.09
N PHE A 497 27.79 1.23 -28.05
CA PHE A 497 28.62 0.26 -27.31
C PHE A 497 28.00 -1.15 -27.31
N LYS A 498 27.36 -1.55 -28.43
CA LYS A 498 26.96 -2.93 -28.70
C LYS A 498 28.00 -3.66 -29.53
#